data_AF-A0A3B4X600-F1
#
_entry.id   AF-A0A3B4X600-F1
#
_cell.length_a   1.000
_cell.length_b   1.000
_cell.length_c   1.000
_cell.angle_alpha   90.00
_cell.angle_beta   90.00
_cell.angle_gamma   90.00
#
_symmetry.space_group_name_H-M   'P 1'
#
loop_
_entity.id
_entity.type
_entity.pdbx_description
1 polymer ?
#
loop_
_entity_poly.entity_id
_entity_poly.type
_entity_poly.pdbx_seq_one_letter_code
_entity_poly.pdbx_strand_id
1 'polypeptide(L)'
;MLFVDGMNGVINHNETVQWLYTLTGSLSRLVVKTSLKLLIVFVEYSESNSPRLINAVNMVDGQRGTHTHTHTHTHTHTHTHTHTLT
;
A
#
# COMPACT_ATOMS: atom_id res chain seq x y z
N MET A 1 1.44 20.75 21.90
CA MET A 1 2.60 20.95 20.99
C MET A 1 3.15 19.65 20.38
N LEU A 2 2.88 18.46 20.92
CA LEU A 2 3.37 17.16 20.39
C LEU A 2 2.76 16.69 19.04
N PHE A 3 1.67 17.31 18.58
CA PHE A 3 0.95 16.85 17.38
C PHE A 3 1.38 17.53 16.08
N VAL A 4 2.03 18.70 16.16
CA VAL A 4 2.39 19.49 14.97
C VAL A 4 3.61 18.90 14.26
N ASP A 5 4.64 18.50 15.01
CA ASP A 5 5.89 17.96 14.48
C ASP A 5 5.69 16.58 13.81
N GLY A 6 4.91 15.70 14.46
CA GLY A 6 4.55 14.39 13.92
C GLY A 6 3.71 14.46 12.64
N MET A 7 2.74 15.38 12.57
CA MET A 7 1.98 15.59 11.33
C MET A 7 2.84 16.21 10.23
N ASN A 8 3.79 17.09 10.57
CA ASN A 8 4.71 17.65 9.58
C ASN A 8 5.59 16.55 8.95
N GLY A 9 6.02 15.56 9.74
CA GLY A 9 6.74 14.37 9.24
C GLY A 9 5.92 13.51 8.28
N VAL A 10 4.63 13.31 8.58
CA VAL A 10 3.67 12.61 7.70
C VAL A 10 3.39 13.39 6.41
N ILE A 11 3.30 14.71 6.50
CA ILE A 11 3.11 15.60 5.34
C ILE A 11 4.35 15.60 4.45
N ASN A 12 5.55 15.57 5.03
CA ASN A 12 6.81 15.57 4.27
C ASN A 12 7.07 14.23 3.55
N HIS A 13 6.60 13.12 4.12
CA HIS A 13 6.75 11.78 3.53
C HIS A 13 5.44 11.32 2.89
N ASN A 14 5.27 11.64 1.61
CA ASN A 14 4.11 11.27 0.80
C ASN A 14 3.83 9.74 0.82
N GLU A 15 4.84 8.91 1.11
CA GLU A 15 4.74 7.46 1.26
C GLU A 15 3.77 7.02 2.38
N THR A 16 3.65 7.80 3.46
CA THR A 16 2.76 7.45 4.58
C THR A 16 1.29 7.53 4.16
N VAL A 17 0.92 8.55 3.40
CA VAL A 17 -0.45 8.74 2.91
C VAL A 17 -0.80 7.67 1.88
N GLN A 18 0.15 7.30 1.01
CA GLN A 18 -0.01 6.19 0.07
C GLN A 18 -0.17 4.84 0.78
N TRP A 19 0.60 4.62 1.84
CA TRP A 19 0.51 3.40 2.65
C TRP A 19 -0.85 3.32 3.37
N LEU A 20 -1.29 4.41 3.99
CA LEU A 20 -2.63 4.50 4.60
C LEU A 20 -3.74 4.24 3.58
N TYR A 21 -3.63 4.81 2.37
CA TYR A 21 -4.56 4.52 1.28
C TYR A 21 -4.51 3.03 0.86
N THR A 22 -3.32 2.43 0.78
CA THR A 22 -3.19 1.01 0.46
C THR A 22 -3.89 0.11 1.48
N LEU A 23 -3.82 0.46 2.78
CA LEU A 23 -4.50 -0.26 3.86
C LEU A 23 -6.03 -0.24 3.76
N THR A 24 -6.63 0.69 3.00
CA THR A 24 -8.09 0.70 2.78
C THR A 24 -8.56 -0.54 2.01
N GLY A 25 -7.67 -1.23 1.29
CA GLY A 25 -7.95 -2.51 0.63
C GLY A 25 -7.73 -3.76 1.51
N SER A 26 -7.48 -3.60 2.82
CA SER A 26 -7.25 -4.73 3.72
C SER A 26 -8.51 -5.57 3.95
N LEU A 27 -8.36 -6.88 4.12
CA LEU A 27 -9.45 -7.78 4.54
C LEU A 27 -9.89 -7.56 5.99
N SER A 28 -9.05 -6.92 6.81
CA SER A 28 -9.37 -6.65 8.21
C SER A 28 -10.23 -5.38 8.33
N ARG A 29 -11.49 -5.56 8.72
CA ARG A 29 -12.43 -4.45 8.95
C ARG A 29 -11.91 -3.41 9.94
N LEU A 30 -11.15 -3.84 10.95
CA LEU A 30 -10.54 -2.93 11.93
C LEU A 30 -9.49 -2.04 11.27
N VAL A 31 -8.65 -2.61 10.42
CA VAL A 31 -7.59 -1.88 9.69
C VAL A 31 -8.22 -0.86 8.76
N VAL A 32 -9.19 -1.26 7.93
CA VAL A 32 -9.89 -0.35 7.01
C VAL A 32 -10.52 0.83 7.76
N LYS A 33 -11.24 0.58 8.84
CA LYS A 33 -11.88 1.63 9.65
C LYS A 33 -10.85 2.61 10.22
N THR A 34 -9.71 2.12 10.67
CA THR A 34 -8.68 2.94 11.29
C THR A 34 -7.96 3.78 10.24
N SER A 35 -7.60 3.20 9.09
CA SER A 35 -7.00 3.92 7.97
C SER A 35 -7.90 5.03 7.44
N LEU A 36 -9.20 4.76 7.25
CA LEU A 36 -10.16 5.78 6.81
C LEU A 36 -10.26 6.95 7.79
N LYS A 37 -10.31 6.67 9.10
CA LYS A 37 -10.31 7.72 10.12
C LYS A 37 -9.06 8.58 10.07
N LEU A 38 -7.88 7.97 9.91
CA LEU A 38 -6.62 8.70 9.83
C LEU A 38 -6.54 9.57 8.57
N LEU A 39 -7.03 9.08 7.43
CA LEU A 39 -7.10 9.84 6.18
C LEU A 39 -8.07 11.03 6.29
N ILE A 40 -9.21 10.86 6.96
CA ILE A 40 -10.16 11.96 7.21
C ILE A 40 -9.50 13.03 8.08
N VAL A 41 -8.94 12.65 9.23
CA VAL A 41 -8.25 13.59 10.14
C VAL A 41 -7.09 14.31 9.42
N PHE A 42 -6.39 13.62 8.53
CA PHE A 42 -5.32 14.21 7.72
C PHE A 42 -5.83 15.31 6.78
N VAL A 43 -6.96 15.10 6.10
CA VAL A 43 -7.57 16.12 5.22
C VAL A 43 -8.14 17.28 6.04
N GLU A 44 -8.77 17.00 7.19
CA GLU A 44 -9.32 18.03 8.08
C GLU A 44 -8.25 18.95 8.69
N TYR A 45 -7.01 18.46 8.83
CA TYR A 45 -5.91 19.22 9.43
C TYR A 45 -5.49 20.45 8.61
N SER A 46 -5.54 20.41 7.29
CA SER A 46 -5.16 21.54 6.42
C SER A 46 -5.74 21.40 5.02
N GLU A 47 -6.22 22.49 4.43
CA GLU A 47 -6.71 22.52 3.04
C GLU A 47 -5.66 22.00 2.05
N SER A 48 -4.37 22.24 2.32
CA SER A 48 -3.24 21.78 1.50
C SER A 48 -3.04 20.26 1.50
N ASN A 49 -3.66 19.53 2.44
CA ASN A 49 -3.56 18.07 2.52
C ASN A 49 -4.51 17.37 1.53
N SER A 50 -5.60 18.03 1.13
CA SER A 50 -6.54 17.51 0.13
C SER A 50 -5.85 17.15 -1.20
N PRO A 51 -5.10 18.05 -1.86
CA PRO A 51 -4.39 17.70 -3.09
C PRO A 51 -3.29 16.65 -2.88
N ARG A 52 -2.70 16.56 -1.68
CA ARG A 52 -1.71 15.51 -1.35
C ARG A 52 -2.33 14.12 -1.31
N LEU A 53 -3.52 13.99 -0.71
CA LEU A 53 -4.27 12.74 -0.71
C LEU A 53 -4.63 12.32 -2.14
N ILE A 54 -5.10 13.25 -2.97
CA ILE A 54 -5.45 12.98 -4.38
C ILE A 54 -4.22 12.46 -5.15
N ASN A 55 -3.06 13.08 -4.99
CA ASN A 55 -1.82 12.63 -5.61
C ASN A 55 -1.39 11.23 -5.13
N ALA A 56 -1.51 10.95 -3.82
CA ALA A 56 -1.22 9.64 -3.26
C ALA A 56 -2.11 8.54 -3.85
N VAL A 57 -3.42 8.81 -3.99
CA VAL A 57 -4.40 7.91 -4.61
C VAL A 57 -4.02 7.61 -6.06
N ASN A 58 -3.83 8.66 -6.87
CA ASN A 58 -3.47 8.52 -8.28
C ASN A 58 -2.18 7.70 -8.48
N MET A 59 -1.20 7.89 -7.60
CA MET A 59 0.06 7.17 -7.70
C MET A 59 -0.08 5.69 -7.32
N VAL A 60 -0.80 5.37 -6.24
CA VAL A 60 -1.03 3.97 -5.83
C VAL A 60 -1.89 3.24 -6.87
N ASP A 61 -2.93 3.88 -7.39
CA ASP A 61 -3.78 3.27 -8.42
C ASP A 61 -3.03 3.08 -9.74
N GLY A 62 -2.18 4.04 -10.13
CA GLY A 62 -1.27 3.89 -11.27
C GLY A 62 -0.30 2.71 -11.11
N GLN A 63 0.23 2.48 -9.91
CA GLN A 63 1.07 1.32 -9.61
C GLN A 63 0.29 0.00 -9.58
N ARG A 64 -0.96 0.00 -9.11
CA ARG A 64 -1.80 -1.21 -9.12
C ARG A 64 -2.12 -1.67 -10.54
N GLY A 65 -2.32 -0.74 -11.47
CA GLY A 65 -2.52 -1.05 -12.89
C GLY A 65 -1.31 -1.68 -13.59
N THR A 66 -0.09 -1.45 -13.10
CA THR A 66 1.14 -1.98 -13.73
C THR A 66 1.56 -3.35 -13.20
N HIS A 67 1.15 -3.73 -11.98
CA HIS A 67 1.52 -5.03 -11.38
C HIS A 67 0.71 -6.23 -11.90
N THR A 68 -0.31 -6.02 -12.74
CA THR A 68 -1.08 -7.13 -13.35
C THR A 68 -0.36 -7.77 -14.55
N HIS A 69 0.77 -7.22 -15.02
CA HIS A 69 1.57 -7.78 -16.11
C HIS A 69 3.00 -8.14 -15.67
N THR A 70 3.16 -9.15 -14.81
CA THR A 70 4.43 -9.89 -14.72
C THR A 70 4.15 -11.39 -14.71
N HIS A 71 4.51 -12.01 -15.84
CA HIS A 71 4.30 -13.41 -16.19
C HIS A 71 4.72 -14.40 -15.10
N THR A 72 3.81 -15.32 -14.77
CA THR A 72 4.16 -16.64 -14.22
C THR A 72 4.77 -17.48 -15.34
N HIS A 73 6.07 -17.80 -15.24
CA HIS A 73 6.63 -18.91 -16.00
C HIS A 73 7.08 -20.00 -15.03
N THR A 74 6.19 -20.96 -14.79
CA THR A 74 6.48 -22.18 -14.03
C THR A 74 7.32 -23.10 -14.89
N HIS A 75 8.59 -23.29 -14.56
CA HIS A 75 9.40 -24.35 -15.17
C HIS A 75 9.31 -25.61 -14.29
N THR A 76 8.49 -26.57 -14.71
CA THR A 76 8.40 -27.91 -14.09
C THR A 76 9.59 -28.74 -14.57
N HIS A 77 10.53 -29.06 -13.68
CA HIS A 77 11.56 -30.06 -13.96
C HIS A 77 11.16 -31.39 -13.30
N THR A 78 10.72 -32.36 -14.10
CA THR A 78 10.49 -33.74 -13.67
C THR A 78 11.84 -34.46 -13.66
N HIS A 79 12.32 -34.88 -12.47
CA HIS A 79 13.47 -35.76 -12.37
C HIS A 79 13.00 -37.16 -11.96
N THR A 80 13.03 -38.10 -12.91
CA THR A 80 12.79 -39.53 -12.65
C THR A 80 14.10 -40.13 -12.13
N HIS A 81 14.15 -40.52 -10.86
CA HIS A 81 15.28 -41.26 -10.31
C HIS A 81 14.90 -42.75 -10.22
N THR A 82 15.46 -43.55 -11.12
CA THR A 82 15.38 -45.02 -11.08
C THR A 82 16.31 -45.51 -9.97
N HIS A 83 15.77 -46.19 -8.96
CA HIS A 83 16.53 -46.79 -7.88
C HIS A 83 16.76 -48.27 -8.20
N THR A 84 18.00 -48.64 -8.52
CA THR A 84 18.44 -50.04 -8.62
C THR A 84 19.07 -50.40 -7.29
N LEU A 85 18.40 -51.28 -6.52
CA LEU A 85 18.98 -51.92 -5.32
C LEU A 85 19.79 -53.15 -5.77
N THR A 86 21.05 -53.19 -5.36
CA THR A 86 21.88 -54.41 -5.31
C THR A 86 22.48 -54.52 -3.92
#